data_AF-A0A7R7YED9-F1
#
_entry.id   AF-A0A7R7YED9-F1
#
_cell.length_a   1.000
_cell.length_b   1.000
_cell.length_c   1.000
_cell.angle_alpha   90.00
_cell.angle_beta   90.00
_cell.angle_gamma   90.00
#
_symmetry.space_group_name_H-M   'P 1'
#
loop_
_entity.id
_entity.type
_entity.pdbx_description
1 polymer ?
#
loop_
_entity_poly.entity_id
_entity_poly.type
_entity_poly.pdbx_seq_one_letter_code
_entity_poly.pdbx_strand_id
1 'polypeptide(L)' 'MSHTFKVGQRVTMDRSKIFSSAPGTYIIVAALPESGGRLQYRIKSELEKHERVAEQSQLHPMLEEV' A
#
# COMPACT_ATOMS: atom_id res chain seq x y z
N MET A 1 17.29 4.69 -0.10
CA MET A 1 16.15 5.30 0.61
C MET A 1 15.52 4.26 1.52
N SER A 2 15.04 4.61 2.71
CA SER A 2 14.46 3.65 3.65
C SER A 2 12.99 3.41 3.35
N HIS A 3 12.58 2.14 3.24
CA HIS A 3 11.17 1.77 3.17
C HIS A 3 10.45 2.26 4.44
N THR A 4 9.44 3.12 4.28
CA THR A 4 8.63 3.60 5.41
C THR A 4 7.72 2.51 5.94
N PHE A 5 7.24 1.64 5.06
CA PHE A 5 6.33 0.56 5.43
C PHE A 5 7.01 -0.80 5.45
N LYS A 6 6.58 -1.66 6.35
CA LYS A 6 7.09 -3.02 6.51
C LYS A 6 6.13 -4.05 5.93
N VAL A 7 6.68 -5.20 5.50
CA VAL A 7 5.88 -6.38 5.14
C VAL A 7 5.10 -6.84 6.37
N GLY A 8 3.79 -7.09 6.20
CA GLY A 8 2.82 -7.40 7.25
C GLY A 8 2.07 -6.18 7.79
N GLN A 9 2.44 -4.95 7.39
CA GLN A 9 1.78 -3.74 7.89
C GLN A 9 0.46 -3.48 7.18
N ARG A 10 -0.54 -3.06 7.96
CA ARG A 10 -1.85 -2.63 7.45
C ARG A 10 -1.77 -1.17 7.01
N VAL A 11 -2.11 -0.93 5.75
CA VAL A 11 -2.09 0.37 5.12
C VAL A 11 -3.41 0.60 4.41
N THR A 12 -3.80 1.87 4.31
CA THR A 12 -4.91 2.30 3.46
C THR A 12 -4.32 2.93 2.20
N MET A 13 -4.98 2.75 1.08
CA MET A 13 -4.58 3.39 -0.18
C MET A 13 -5.60 4.48 -0.49
N ASP A 14 -5.13 5.68 -0.82
CA ASP A 14 -6.03 6.77 -1.19
C ASP A 14 -6.74 6.45 -2.52
N ARG A 15 -8.00 6.89 -2.66
CA ARG A 15 -8.76 6.75 -3.91
C ARG A 15 -8.18 7.70 -4.95
N SER A 16 -7.07 7.33 -5.57
CA SER A 16 -6.63 8.00 -6.79
C SER A 16 -7.75 7.91 -7.83
N LYS A 17 -8.11 9.03 -8.48
CA LYS A 17 -9.15 9.14 -9.55
C LYS A 17 -9.10 8.05 -10.64
N ILE A 18 -7.98 7.33 -10.74
CA ILE A 18 -7.70 6.26 -11.70
C ILE A 18 -8.18 4.89 -11.21
N PHE A 19 -8.22 4.66 -9.89
CA PHE A 19 -8.67 3.41 -9.30
C PHE A 19 -9.82 3.69 -8.33
N SER A 20 -11.02 3.27 -8.71
CA SER A 20 -12.18 3.16 -7.82
C SER A 20 -11.98 2.02 -6.79
N SER A 21 -10.81 1.97 -6.16
CA SER A 21 -10.50 0.98 -5.14
C SER A 21 -11.41 1.26 -3.96
N ALA A 22 -12.07 0.20 -3.48
CA ALA A 22 -12.89 0.29 -2.29
C ALA A 22 -12.05 0.90 -1.14
N PRO A 23 -12.64 1.77 -0.30
CA PRO A 23 -12.02 2.17 0.95
C PRO A 23 -11.85 0.87 1.76
N GLY A 24 -10.64 0.35 1.83
CA GLY A 24 -10.38 -0.98 2.34
C GLY A 24 -8.98 -1.04 2.94
N THR A 25 -8.81 -1.94 3.89
CA THR A 25 -7.52 -2.22 4.49
C THR A 25 -6.73 -3.13 3.57
N TYR A 26 -5.49 -2.73 3.29
CA TYR A 26 -4.53 -3.52 2.54
C TYR A 26 -3.37 -3.91 3.45
N ILE A 27 -2.79 -5.08 3.21
CA ILE A 27 -1.60 -5.55 3.93
C ILE A 27 -0.43 -5.53 2.97
N ILE A 28 0.70 -4.97 3.40
CA ILE A 28 1.93 -5.06 2.62
C ILE A 28 2.42 -6.50 2.62
N VAL A 29 2.47 -7.12 1.46
CA VAL A 29 2.99 -8.49 1.29
C VAL A 29 4.44 -8.51 0.82
N ALA A 30 4.91 -7.45 0.14
CA ALA A 30 6.32 -7.31 -0.22
C ALA A 30 6.71 -5.85 -0.48
N ALA A 31 7.97 -5.49 -0.20
CA ALA A 31 8.56 -4.25 -0.68
C ALA A 31 9.27 -4.52 -2.02
N LEU A 32 8.94 -3.74 -3.05
CA LEU A 32 9.60 -3.81 -4.35
C LEU A 32 10.78 -2.82 -4.40
N PRO A 33 11.80 -3.10 -5.25
CA PRO A 33 12.86 -2.13 -5.51
C PRO A 33 12.28 -0.82 -6.03
N GLU A 34 12.92 0.29 -5.67
CA GLU A 34 12.55 1.61 -6.19
C GLU A 34 12.70 1.64 -7.72
N SER A 35 11.68 2.15 -8.40
CA SER A 35 11.73 2.37 -9.85
C SER A 35 11.68 3.88 -10.11
N GLY A 36 12.77 4.44 -10.64
CA GLY A 36 12.85 5.88 -10.93
C GLY A 36 12.72 6.77 -9.69
N GLY A 37 13.28 6.34 -8.55
CA GLY A 37 13.21 7.08 -7.28
C GLY A 37 11.87 6.93 -6.53
N ARG A 38 10.98 6.05 -6.99
CA ARG A 38 9.70 5.79 -6.34
C ARG A 38 9.69 4.40 -5.73
N LEU A 39 9.56 4.36 -4.40
CA LEU A 39 9.44 3.12 -3.64
C LEU A 39 8.07 2.50 -3.90
N GLN A 40 8.06 1.22 -4.25
CA GLN A 40 6.85 0.48 -4.57
C GLN A 40 6.64 -0.64 -3.55
N TYR A 41 5.39 -0.95 -3.28
CA TYR A 41 4.99 -2.00 -2.37
C TYR A 41 3.91 -2.86 -2.99
N ARG A 42 4.05 -4.16 -2.82
CA ARG A 42 3.01 -5.12 -3.11
C ARG A 42 2.09 -5.16 -1.91
N ILE A 43 0.84 -4.77 -2.14
CA ILE A 43 -0.22 -4.77 -1.16
C ILE A 43 -1.27 -5.83 -1.54
N LYS A 44 -1.89 -6.43 -0.55
CA LYS A 44 -2.97 -7.40 -0.73
C LYS A 44 -4.20 -6.92 0.02
N SER A 45 -5.32 -6.83 -0.66
CA SER A 45 -6.59 -6.54 0.01
C SER A 45 -6.96 -7.70 0.92
N GLU A 46 -7.44 -7.42 2.14
CA GLU A 46 -8.03 -8.47 2.98
C GLU A 46 -9.41 -8.90 2.46
N LEU A 47 -10.12 -7.96 1.81
CA LEU A 47 -11.48 -8.14 1.31
C LEU A 47 -11.55 -8.70 -0.12
N GLU A 48 -10.50 -8.52 -0.91
CA GLU A 48 -10.43 -8.98 -2.30
C GLU A 48 -9.23 -9.91 -2.51
N LYS A 49 -9.39 -10.95 -3.32
CA LYS A 49 -8.31 -11.93 -3.59
C LYS A 49 -7.18 -11.42 -4.48
N HIS A 50 -7.19 -10.13 -4.85
CA HIS A 50 -6.21 -9.56 -5.77
C HIS A 50 -5.07 -8.86 -5.03
N GLU A 51 -3.86 -9.09 -5.52
CA GLU A 51 -2.67 -8.36 -5.11
C GLU A 51 -2.47 -7.16 -6.05
N ARG A 52 -1.98 -6.05 -5.51
CA ARG A 52 -1.71 -4.83 -6.26
C ARG A 52 -0.33 -4.30 -5.90
N VAL A 53 0.27 -3.54 -6.81
CA VAL A 53 1.48 -2.76 -6.55
C VAL A 53 1.07 -1.30 -6.42
N ALA A 54 1.43 -0.68 -5.30
CA ALA A 54 1.17 0.72 -5.01
C ALA A 54 2.48 1.43 -4.65
N GLU A 55 2.58 2.70 -5.02
CA GLU A 55 3.71 3.53 -4.66
C GLU A 55 3.61 3.96 -3.20
N GLN A 56 4.75 4.18 -2.53
CA GLN A 56 4.79 4.69 -1.15
C GLN A 56 3.95 5.94 -0.98
N SER A 57 3.96 6.81 -1.99
CA SER A 57 3.25 8.09 -1.98
C SER A 57 1.73 7.95 -2.01
N GLN A 58 1.21 6.78 -2.38
CA GLN A 58 -0.23 6.50 -2.44
C GLN A 58 -0.73 5.69 -1.24
N LEU A 59 0.19 5.23 -0.39
CA LEU A 59 -0.09 4.44 0.79
C LEU A 59 -0.06 5.32 2.03
N HIS A 60 -1.05 5.12 2.88
CA HIS A 60 -1.17 5.76 4.18
C HIS A 60 -1.11 4.70 5.27
N PRO A 61 -0.38 4.95 6.36
CA PRO A 61 -0.47 4.09 7.52
C PRO A 61 -1.91 4.12 8.03
N MET A 62 -2.47 2.94 8.34
CA MET A 62 -3.68 2.85 9.16
C MET A 62 -3.26 3.26 10.58
N LEU A 63 -3.14 4.56 10.84
CA LEU A 63 -2.97 5.09 12.19
C LEU A 63 -4.26 4.78 12.94
N GLU A 64 -4.24 3.72 13.74
CA GLU A 64 -5.21 3.55 14.80
C GLU A 64 -4.82 4.56 15.87
N GLU A 65 -5.46 5.73 15.85
CA GLU A 65 -5.34 6.68 16.95
C GLU A 65 -5.98 6.01 18.19
N VAL A 66 -5.15 5.74 19.20
CA VAL A 66 -5.53 5.15 20.50
C VAL A 66 -6.05 6.24 21.42
#